data_AF-A0AAJ4E168-F1
#
_entry.id   AF-A0AAJ4E168-F1
#
_cell.length_a   1.000
_cell.length_b   1.000
_cell.length_c   1.000
_cell.angle_alpha   90.00
_cell.angle_beta   90.00
_cell.angle_gamma   90.00
#
_symmetry.space_group_name_H-M   'P 1'
#
loop_
_entity.id
_entity.type
_entity.pdbx_description
1 polymer ?
#
loop_
_entity_poly.entity_id
_entity_poly.type
_entity_poly.pdbx_seq_one_letter_code
_entity_poly.pdbx_strand_id
1 'polypeptide(L)'
;MTRVRKLPSLFVTILFYLASSTYASADEKALITQGEMLYNQNCVFCHQADAIGKTGFAPSLSNPELLAIASDKYLASTIRDGRIGTAMGPYAHLGKEKIVAIVAYLRSHETLPHRSAEVDKQRSAQGDARKGELWYHDICSTCHGPQGDGYLAGSSGTAIGKAGFLSKASDGFIRETIKYGRSNTRMLPFYGSAGLANLDEQEIEDIITYLRTLNK
;
A
#
# COMPACT_ATOMS: atom_id res chain seq x y z
N MET A 1 8.29 -24.26 -76.93
CA MET A 1 7.93 -22.83 -76.74
C MET A 1 6.99 -22.72 -75.54
N THR A 2 7.52 -22.43 -74.35
CA THR A 2 6.70 -22.03 -73.18
C THR A 2 7.55 -21.12 -72.32
N ARG A 3 7.11 -19.87 -72.20
CA ARG A 3 7.86 -18.72 -71.67
C ARG A 3 7.61 -18.63 -70.16
N VAL A 4 8.62 -18.84 -69.33
CA VAL A 4 8.54 -18.65 -67.88
C VAL A 4 8.58 -17.14 -67.59
N ARG A 5 7.47 -16.58 -67.08
CA ARG A 5 7.39 -15.19 -66.59
C ARG A 5 7.74 -15.16 -65.10
N LYS A 6 8.81 -14.44 -64.74
CA LYS A 6 9.12 -14.05 -63.35
C LYS A 6 8.20 -12.90 -62.92
N LEU A 7 7.56 -13.01 -61.75
CA LEU A 7 6.93 -11.86 -61.07
C LEU A 7 7.92 -11.20 -60.10
N PRO A 8 7.94 -9.86 -59.98
CA PRO A 8 8.77 -9.18 -58.99
C PRO A 8 8.05 -9.10 -57.64
N SER A 9 8.82 -9.32 -56.57
CA SER A 9 8.37 -9.20 -55.18
C SER A 9 8.26 -7.73 -54.79
N LEU A 10 7.05 -7.24 -54.50
CA LEU A 10 6.83 -5.93 -53.85
C LEU A 10 6.91 -6.11 -52.34
N PHE A 11 7.96 -5.55 -51.73
CA PHE A 11 8.01 -5.31 -50.29
C PHE A 11 7.12 -4.11 -49.94
N VAL A 12 5.99 -4.38 -49.29
CA VAL A 12 5.14 -3.34 -48.68
C VAL A 12 5.62 -3.12 -47.26
N THR A 13 6.38 -2.04 -47.03
CA THR A 13 6.77 -1.60 -45.70
C THR A 13 5.58 -0.88 -45.06
N ILE A 14 4.85 -1.57 -44.18
CA ILE A 14 3.79 -0.95 -43.37
C ILE A 14 4.47 -0.14 -42.26
N LEU A 15 4.49 1.19 -42.42
CA LEU A 15 4.84 2.12 -41.36
C LEU A 15 3.66 2.20 -40.38
N PHE A 16 3.76 1.51 -39.24
CA PHE A 16 2.84 1.72 -38.12
C PHE A 16 3.13 3.08 -37.47
N TYR A 17 2.28 4.07 -37.73
CA TYR A 17 2.29 5.35 -37.05
C TYR A 17 1.68 5.17 -35.65
N LEU A 18 2.52 5.14 -34.61
CA LEU A 18 2.09 5.16 -33.21
C LEU A 18 1.68 6.59 -32.82
N ALA A 19 0.42 6.94 -33.03
CA ALA A 19 -0.20 8.14 -32.47
C ALA A 19 -0.96 7.77 -31.19
N SER A 20 -0.27 7.59 -30.06
CA SER A 20 -0.89 7.43 -28.75
C SER A 20 0.14 7.72 -27.65
N SER A 21 0.14 8.92 -27.05
CA SER A 21 0.70 9.14 -25.70
C SER A 21 0.59 10.55 -25.08
N THR A 22 0.13 11.58 -25.81
CA THR A 22 0.18 12.96 -25.28
C THR A 22 -1.04 13.33 -24.42
N TYR A 23 -2.20 12.73 -24.65
CA TYR A 23 -3.43 13.06 -23.90
C TYR A 23 -3.48 12.41 -22.52
N ALA A 24 -3.06 11.14 -22.42
CA ALA A 24 -3.03 10.41 -21.15
C ALA A 24 -2.13 11.09 -20.10
N SER A 25 -1.00 11.68 -20.52
CA SER A 25 -0.06 12.36 -19.61
C SER A 25 -0.52 13.74 -19.15
N ALA A 26 -1.28 14.47 -19.96
CA ALA A 26 -1.84 15.77 -19.57
C ALA A 26 -2.98 15.60 -18.55
N ASP A 27 -3.86 14.61 -18.78
CA ASP A 27 -4.95 14.28 -17.86
C ASP A 27 -4.42 13.72 -16.53
N GLU A 28 -3.40 12.87 -16.59
CA GLU A 28 -2.71 12.35 -15.40
C GLU A 28 -2.05 13.49 -14.59
N LYS A 29 -1.32 14.39 -15.26
CA LYS A 29 -0.70 15.54 -14.59
C LYS A 29 -1.75 16.45 -13.94
N ALA A 30 -2.85 16.73 -14.64
CA ALA A 30 -3.95 17.53 -14.09
C ALA A 30 -4.59 16.86 -12.86
N LEU A 31 -4.77 15.54 -12.90
CA LEU A 31 -5.30 14.75 -11.80
C LEU A 31 -4.36 14.77 -10.57
N ILE A 32 -3.05 14.63 -10.79
CA ILE A 32 -2.04 14.73 -9.73
C ILE A 32 -2.05 16.13 -9.11
N THR A 33 -2.08 17.20 -9.92
CA THR A 33 -2.16 18.58 -9.41
C THR A 33 -3.44 18.82 -8.61
N GLN A 34 -4.58 18.31 -9.07
CA GLN A 34 -5.81 18.35 -8.29
C GLN A 34 -5.67 17.59 -6.97
N GLY A 35 -5.06 16.41 -7.01
CA GLY A 35 -4.79 15.58 -5.84
C GLY A 35 -3.92 16.27 -4.80
N GLU A 36 -2.86 16.94 -5.24
CA GLU A 36 -1.95 17.69 -4.38
C GLU A 36 -2.69 18.85 -3.68
N MET A 37 -3.51 19.61 -4.41
CA MET A 37 -4.34 20.67 -3.81
C MET A 37 -5.28 20.13 -2.73
N LEU A 38 -5.96 19.01 -3.03
CA LEU A 38 -6.87 18.36 -2.08
C LEU A 38 -6.12 17.80 -0.87
N TYR A 39 -4.96 17.19 -1.08
CA TYR A 39 -4.09 16.70 -0.02
C TYR A 39 -3.65 17.84 0.91
N ASN A 40 -3.24 18.97 0.34
CA ASN A 40 -2.85 20.17 1.09
C ASN A 40 -4.00 20.81 1.87
N GLN A 41 -5.25 20.61 1.46
CA GLN A 41 -6.42 21.11 2.18
C GLN A 41 -6.85 20.18 3.32
N ASN A 42 -6.64 18.87 3.18
CA ASN A 42 -7.33 17.87 3.99
C ASN A 42 -6.41 16.96 4.82
N CYS A 43 -5.17 16.76 4.36
CA CYS A 43 -4.29 15.68 4.85
C CYS A 43 -2.97 16.22 5.45
N VAL A 44 -2.48 17.35 4.93
CA VAL A 44 -1.16 17.93 5.27
C VAL A 44 -0.95 18.16 6.77
N PHE A 45 -2.01 18.51 7.50
CA PHE A 45 -1.92 18.80 8.93
C PHE A 45 -1.38 17.60 9.71
N CYS A 46 -1.76 16.39 9.32
CA CYS A 46 -1.30 15.16 9.96
C CYS A 46 -0.12 14.53 9.23
N HIS A 47 -0.21 14.43 7.91
CA HIS A 47 0.73 13.65 7.10
C HIS A 47 1.90 14.48 6.53
N GLN A 48 1.99 15.77 6.85
CA GLN A 48 3.01 16.73 6.36
C GLN A 48 2.94 16.97 4.84
N ALA A 49 3.62 18.00 4.35
CA ALA A 49 3.47 18.52 2.98
C ALA A 49 3.96 17.56 1.90
N ASP A 50 4.99 16.78 2.20
CA ASP A 50 5.60 15.75 1.35
C ASP A 50 5.05 14.34 1.64
N ALA A 51 3.97 14.27 2.41
CA ALA A 51 3.34 13.02 2.84
C ALA A 51 4.25 12.08 3.64
N ILE A 52 5.35 12.59 4.20
CA ILE A 52 6.30 11.78 4.99
C ILE A 52 5.73 11.36 6.35
N GLY A 53 4.67 12.02 6.82
CA GLY A 53 4.06 11.75 8.10
C GLY A 53 4.93 12.14 9.29
N LYS A 54 4.40 11.97 10.50
CA LYS A 54 5.09 12.28 11.74
C LYS A 54 5.12 11.06 12.65
N THR A 55 6.32 10.58 12.97
CA THR A 55 6.52 9.43 13.88
C THR A 55 5.71 9.60 15.18
N GLY A 56 4.98 8.56 15.56
CA GLY A 56 4.09 8.58 16.74
C GLY A 56 2.77 9.33 16.55
N PHE A 57 2.47 9.85 15.35
CA PHE A 57 1.26 10.63 15.09
C PHE A 57 0.54 10.24 13.80
N ALA A 58 1.25 10.19 12.67
CA ALA A 58 0.71 9.83 11.37
C ALA A 58 1.76 9.08 10.53
N PRO A 59 1.42 7.97 9.87
CA PRO A 59 2.38 7.24 9.05
C PRO A 59 2.78 8.02 7.79
N SER A 60 3.95 7.69 7.25
CA SER A 60 4.34 8.08 5.90
C SER A 60 3.39 7.46 4.88
N LEU A 61 2.86 8.30 3.99
CA LEU A 61 2.06 7.91 2.83
C LEU A 61 2.88 7.92 1.53
N SER A 62 4.04 8.61 1.53
CA SER A 62 5.02 8.61 0.43
C SER A 62 6.10 7.54 0.56
N ASN A 63 6.00 6.62 1.54
CA ASN A 63 6.97 5.56 1.73
C ASN A 63 6.99 4.60 0.51
N PRO A 64 8.17 4.34 -0.10
CA PRO A 64 8.26 3.53 -1.32
C PRO A 64 7.72 2.11 -1.16
N GLU A 65 8.03 1.43 -0.04
CA GLU A 65 7.58 0.06 0.19
C GLU A 65 6.07 -0.01 0.37
N LEU A 66 5.46 0.96 1.07
CA LEU A 66 4.01 1.08 1.17
C LEU A 66 3.37 1.23 -0.21
N LEU A 67 3.84 2.18 -1.02
CA LEU A 67 3.23 2.47 -2.32
C LEU A 67 3.35 1.28 -3.28
N ALA A 68 4.48 0.57 -3.25
CA ALA A 68 4.69 -0.62 -4.07
C ALA A 68 3.66 -1.72 -3.86
N ILE A 69 3.18 -1.93 -2.61
CA ILE A 69 2.32 -3.06 -2.27
C ILE A 69 0.88 -2.68 -1.90
N ALA A 70 0.61 -1.43 -1.55
CA ALA A 70 -0.74 -0.96 -1.29
C ALA A 70 -1.52 -0.85 -2.61
N SER A 71 -2.72 -1.41 -2.69
CA SER A 71 -3.60 -1.20 -3.84
C SER A 71 -4.34 0.13 -3.76
N ASP A 72 -4.77 0.66 -4.90
CA ASP A 72 -5.59 1.88 -4.94
C ASP A 72 -6.91 1.69 -4.19
N LYS A 73 -7.47 0.47 -4.21
CA LYS A 73 -8.62 0.11 -3.40
C LYS A 73 -8.33 0.28 -1.92
N TYR A 74 -7.19 -0.19 -1.43
CA TYR A 74 -6.79 -0.04 -0.03
C TYR A 74 -6.64 1.45 0.34
N LEU A 75 -5.94 2.24 -0.49
CA LEU A 75 -5.74 3.68 -0.23
C LEU A 75 -7.06 4.45 -0.26
N ALA A 76 -7.85 4.30 -1.34
CA ALA A 76 -9.11 5.02 -1.52
C ALA A 76 -10.14 4.66 -0.45
N SER A 77 -10.27 3.38 -0.09
CA SER A 77 -11.18 2.97 0.99
C SER A 77 -10.71 3.47 2.36
N THR A 78 -9.40 3.48 2.62
CA THR A 78 -8.83 4.04 3.86
C THR A 78 -9.11 5.54 3.98
N ILE A 79 -8.98 6.31 2.88
CA ILE A 79 -9.32 7.74 2.87
C ILE A 79 -10.83 7.94 3.06
N ARG A 80 -11.64 7.22 2.29
CA ARG A 80 -13.11 7.34 2.31
C ARG A 80 -13.69 7.03 3.69
N ASP A 81 -13.31 5.91 4.27
CA ASP A 81 -13.91 5.36 5.49
C ASP A 81 -13.15 5.78 6.76
N GLY A 82 -11.95 6.34 6.59
CA GLY A 82 -11.01 6.52 7.68
C GLY A 82 -10.53 5.18 8.25
N ARG A 83 -9.87 5.29 9.41
CA ARG A 83 -9.49 4.14 10.24
C ARG A 83 -10.22 4.25 11.57
N ILE A 84 -11.37 3.55 11.66
CA ILE A 84 -12.16 3.43 12.89
C ILE A 84 -11.25 3.03 14.06
N GLY A 85 -11.41 3.71 15.19
CA GLY A 85 -10.58 3.51 16.38
C GLY A 85 -9.22 4.25 16.32
N THR A 86 -9.08 5.25 15.44
CA THR A 86 -7.90 6.11 15.33
C THR A 86 -8.30 7.58 15.12
N ALA A 87 -7.35 8.50 15.12
CA ALA A 87 -7.58 9.91 14.77
C ALA A 87 -7.89 10.14 13.27
N MET A 88 -7.63 9.15 12.40
CA MET A 88 -7.91 9.28 10.96
C MET A 88 -9.40 9.05 10.69
N GLY A 89 -10.18 10.13 10.75
CA GLY A 89 -11.61 10.13 10.43
C GLY A 89 -11.92 9.88 8.94
N PRO A 90 -13.20 9.67 8.58
CA PRO A 90 -13.63 9.44 7.20
C PRO A 90 -13.65 10.72 6.36
N TYR A 91 -13.21 10.62 5.10
CA TYR A 91 -13.26 11.70 4.10
C TYR A 91 -14.26 11.44 2.97
N ALA A 92 -15.29 10.62 3.21
CA ALA A 92 -16.32 10.29 2.22
C ALA A 92 -17.02 11.53 1.59
N HIS A 93 -17.09 12.66 2.31
CA HIS A 93 -17.64 13.92 1.84
C HIS A 93 -16.90 14.51 0.62
N LEU A 94 -15.65 14.12 0.39
CA LEU A 94 -14.89 14.51 -0.81
C LEU A 94 -15.47 13.88 -2.09
N GLY A 95 -16.14 12.74 -1.98
CA GLY A 95 -16.63 11.98 -3.13
C GLY A 95 -15.52 11.22 -3.85
N LYS A 96 -15.93 10.32 -4.75
CA LYS A 96 -15.03 9.36 -5.42
C LYS A 96 -13.94 10.04 -6.23
N GLU A 97 -14.29 11.03 -7.05
CA GLU A 97 -13.36 11.70 -7.97
C GLU A 97 -12.21 12.38 -7.23
N LYS A 98 -12.53 13.13 -6.16
CA LYS A 98 -11.52 13.81 -5.35
C LYS A 98 -10.62 12.83 -4.59
N ILE A 99 -11.17 11.71 -4.11
CA ILE A 99 -10.37 10.66 -3.47
C ILE A 99 -9.43 10.01 -4.49
N VAL A 100 -9.89 9.75 -5.71
CA VAL A 100 -9.03 9.24 -6.79
C VAL A 100 -7.91 10.23 -7.11
N ALA A 101 -8.20 11.53 -7.15
CA ALA A 101 -7.17 12.55 -7.34
C ALA A 101 -6.12 12.52 -6.22
N ILE A 102 -6.53 12.42 -4.94
CA ILE A 102 -5.60 12.28 -3.81
C ILE A 102 -4.75 11.00 -3.96
N VAL A 103 -5.34 9.88 -4.35
CA VAL A 103 -4.59 8.64 -4.60
C VAL A 103 -3.58 8.83 -5.74
N ALA A 104 -3.96 9.50 -6.83
CA ALA A 104 -3.04 9.82 -7.93
C ALA A 104 -1.85 10.66 -7.45
N TYR A 105 -2.10 11.66 -6.58
CA TYR A 105 -1.01 12.41 -5.94
C TYR A 105 -0.09 11.51 -5.10
N LEU A 106 -0.63 10.63 -4.25
CA LEU A 106 0.20 9.67 -3.50
C LEU A 106 1.02 8.76 -4.42
N ARG A 107 0.42 8.30 -5.53
CA ARG A 107 1.11 7.49 -6.55
C ARG A 107 2.23 8.22 -7.27
N SER A 108 2.17 9.55 -7.37
CA SER A 108 3.27 10.33 -7.94
C SER A 108 4.58 10.23 -7.15
N HIS A 109 4.53 9.75 -5.90
CA HIS A 109 5.71 9.45 -5.07
C HIS A 109 6.24 8.01 -5.23
N GLU A 110 5.60 7.16 -6.02
CA GLU A 110 6.01 5.77 -6.19
C GLU A 110 7.33 5.67 -6.97
N THR A 111 8.33 5.02 -6.35
CA THR A 111 9.67 4.84 -6.93
C THR A 111 10.07 3.39 -7.10
N LEU A 112 9.28 2.47 -6.56
CA LEU A 112 9.47 1.03 -6.68
C LEU A 112 8.43 0.42 -7.63
N PRO A 113 8.71 -0.75 -8.23
CA PRO A 113 7.73 -1.43 -9.07
C PRO A 113 6.42 -1.69 -8.32
N HIS A 114 5.31 -1.29 -8.92
CA HIS A 114 3.99 -1.52 -8.38
C HIS A 114 3.62 -3.01 -8.45
N ARG A 115 3.41 -3.64 -7.28
CA ARG A 115 3.12 -5.08 -7.14
C ARG A 115 1.87 -5.38 -6.31
N SER A 116 1.04 -4.39 -6.02
CA SER A 116 -0.16 -4.59 -5.19
C SER A 116 -1.09 -5.71 -5.68
N ALA A 117 -1.21 -5.89 -7.01
CA ALA A 117 -2.03 -6.94 -7.60
C ALA A 117 -1.49 -8.36 -7.34
N GLU A 118 -0.18 -8.53 -7.24
CA GLU A 118 0.44 -9.80 -6.84
C GLU A 118 0.24 -10.04 -5.34
N VAL A 119 0.49 -9.00 -4.54
CA VAL A 119 0.38 -9.04 -3.08
C VAL A 119 -1.05 -9.33 -2.63
N ASP A 120 -2.05 -8.66 -3.20
CA ASP A 120 -3.46 -8.87 -2.87
C ASP A 120 -4.00 -10.24 -3.32
N LYS A 121 -3.33 -10.93 -4.24
CA LYS A 121 -3.66 -12.31 -4.65
C LYS A 121 -3.05 -13.37 -3.75
N GLN A 122 -2.13 -13.02 -2.85
CA GLN A 122 -1.56 -13.99 -1.92
C GLN A 122 -2.68 -14.58 -1.04
N ARG A 123 -2.54 -15.86 -0.71
CA ARG A 123 -3.52 -16.58 0.10
C ARG A 123 -3.72 -15.92 1.48
N SER A 124 -4.91 -16.16 2.03
CA SER A 124 -5.17 -15.89 3.44
C SER A 124 -4.18 -16.63 4.34
N ALA A 125 -3.89 -16.01 5.48
CA ALA A 125 -2.98 -16.56 6.47
C ALA A 125 -3.54 -17.85 7.06
N GLN A 126 -2.65 -18.82 7.31
CA GLN A 126 -2.96 -20.10 7.91
C GLN A 126 -1.95 -20.38 9.01
N GLY A 127 -2.28 -20.00 10.23
CA GLY A 127 -1.44 -20.21 11.41
C GLY A 127 -2.24 -20.47 12.68
N ASP A 128 -1.52 -20.62 13.80
CA ASP A 128 -2.06 -20.78 15.14
C ASP A 128 -2.16 -19.41 15.82
N ALA A 129 -3.40 -18.91 16.00
CA ALA A 129 -3.63 -17.62 16.64
C ALA A 129 -3.08 -17.53 18.07
N ARG A 130 -3.00 -18.64 18.81
CA ARG A 130 -2.47 -18.65 20.17
C ARG A 130 -0.96 -18.45 20.17
N LYS A 131 -0.25 -19.03 19.20
CA LYS A 131 1.17 -18.73 18.99
C LYS A 131 1.36 -17.31 18.47
N GLY A 132 0.51 -16.89 17.54
CA GLY A 132 0.50 -15.55 16.98
C GLY A 132 0.37 -14.45 18.03
N GLU A 133 -0.46 -14.67 19.05
CA GLU A 133 -0.61 -13.78 20.19
C GLU A 133 0.70 -13.63 20.97
N LEU A 134 1.41 -14.74 21.23
CA LEU A 134 2.71 -14.72 21.92
C LEU A 134 3.76 -13.95 21.10
N TRP A 135 3.88 -14.27 19.80
CA TRP A 135 4.81 -13.57 18.91
C TRP A 135 4.50 -12.08 18.81
N TYR A 136 3.21 -11.74 18.67
CA TYR A 136 2.78 -10.35 18.61
C TYR A 136 3.11 -9.61 19.92
N HIS A 137 2.83 -10.23 21.06
CA HIS A 137 3.11 -9.65 22.37
C HIS A 137 4.61 -9.36 22.52
N ASP A 138 5.47 -10.31 22.19
CA ASP A 138 6.91 -10.20 22.43
C ASP A 138 7.60 -9.26 21.42
N ILE A 139 7.12 -9.19 20.18
CA ILE A 139 7.82 -8.51 19.07
C ILE A 139 7.12 -7.20 18.67
N CYS A 140 5.80 -7.22 18.57
CA CYS A 140 5.04 -6.16 17.91
C CYS A 140 4.42 -5.15 18.89
N SER A 141 4.00 -5.62 20.07
CA SER A 141 3.16 -4.86 20.99
C SER A 141 3.84 -3.61 21.54
N THR A 142 5.16 -3.62 21.69
CA THR A 142 5.94 -2.43 22.11
C THR A 142 5.73 -1.24 21.18
N CYS A 143 5.61 -1.50 19.88
CA CYS A 143 5.42 -0.47 18.85
C CYS A 143 3.97 -0.29 18.43
N HIS A 144 3.13 -1.32 18.51
CA HIS A 144 1.75 -1.25 18.01
C HIS A 144 0.70 -1.22 19.13
N GLY A 145 1.09 -1.35 20.39
CA GLY A 145 0.21 -1.49 21.55
C GLY A 145 -0.23 -2.96 21.77
N PRO A 146 -0.71 -3.30 22.98
CA PRO A 146 -1.08 -4.67 23.34
C PRO A 146 -2.11 -5.32 22.43
N GLN A 147 -3.06 -4.55 21.89
CA GLN A 147 -4.08 -5.04 20.94
C GLN A 147 -3.99 -4.32 19.59
N GLY A 148 -2.81 -3.82 19.22
CA GLY A 148 -2.63 -3.10 17.96
C GLY A 148 -3.36 -1.75 17.94
N ASP A 149 -3.43 -1.10 19.09
CA ASP A 149 -4.10 0.18 19.34
C ASP A 149 -3.40 1.39 18.70
N GLY A 150 -2.11 1.25 18.41
CA GLY A 150 -1.27 2.27 17.81
C GLY A 150 -1.13 3.53 18.65
N TYR A 151 -1.09 4.69 17.98
CA TYR A 151 -0.79 5.99 18.59
C TYR A 151 -1.70 6.39 19.77
N LEU A 152 -2.97 5.96 19.78
CA LEU A 152 -3.90 6.29 20.86
C LEU A 152 -3.54 5.62 22.19
N ALA A 153 -2.76 4.53 22.17
CA ALA A 153 -2.22 3.89 23.37
C ALA A 153 -0.85 4.45 23.79
N GLY A 154 -0.44 5.60 23.24
CA GLY A 154 0.89 6.18 23.46
C GLY A 154 2.02 5.39 22.76
N SER A 155 1.67 4.46 21.88
CA SER A 155 2.63 3.65 21.14
C SER A 155 3.16 4.39 19.91
N SER A 156 4.31 3.95 19.37
CA SER A 156 5.01 4.67 18.30
C SER A 156 4.65 4.21 16.87
N GLY A 157 3.86 3.16 16.74
CA GLY A 157 3.42 2.54 15.50
C GLY A 157 1.91 2.69 15.25
N THR A 158 1.49 2.31 14.04
CA THR A 158 0.09 2.49 13.63
C THR A 158 -0.86 1.47 14.26
N ALA A 159 -2.15 1.79 14.32
CA ALA A 159 -3.17 0.91 14.89
C ALA A 159 -3.50 -0.28 13.96
N ILE A 160 -2.70 -1.35 14.02
CA ILE A 160 -2.82 -2.53 13.15
C ILE A 160 -3.80 -3.59 13.67
N GLY A 161 -4.29 -3.47 14.90
CA GLY A 161 -5.27 -4.38 15.49
C GLY A 161 -6.71 -3.88 15.38
N LYS A 162 -6.95 -2.76 14.69
CA LYS A 162 -8.29 -2.14 14.59
C LYS A 162 -8.98 -2.50 13.28
N ALA A 163 -10.30 -2.64 13.33
CA ALA A 163 -11.14 -2.96 12.19
C ALA A 163 -10.95 -2.00 11.00
N GLY A 164 -10.65 -0.72 11.27
CA GLY A 164 -10.34 0.28 10.24
C GLY A 164 -9.17 -0.10 9.32
N PHE A 165 -8.21 -0.89 9.81
CA PHE A 165 -7.10 -1.46 9.05
C PHE A 165 -7.39 -2.89 8.61
N LEU A 166 -7.76 -3.76 9.55
CA LEU A 166 -7.90 -5.20 9.29
C LEU A 166 -8.99 -5.50 8.25
N SER A 167 -10.08 -4.75 8.20
CA SER A 167 -11.11 -4.96 7.16
C SER A 167 -10.66 -4.60 5.74
N LYS A 168 -9.56 -3.83 5.59
CA LYS A 168 -9.09 -3.30 4.29
C LYS A 168 -7.80 -3.93 3.82
N ALA A 169 -6.87 -4.23 4.73
CA ALA A 169 -5.58 -4.82 4.40
C ALA A 169 -5.74 -6.31 4.06
N SER A 170 -5.15 -6.75 2.95
CA SER A 170 -5.03 -8.17 2.61
C SER A 170 -3.99 -8.86 3.50
N ASP A 171 -4.06 -10.18 3.62
CA ASP A 171 -3.02 -10.94 4.35
C ASP A 171 -1.66 -10.84 3.65
N GLY A 172 -1.65 -10.81 2.32
CA GLY A 172 -0.43 -10.55 1.56
C GLY A 172 0.20 -9.19 1.92
N PHE A 173 -0.61 -8.13 2.02
CA PHE A 173 -0.10 -6.81 2.41
C PHE A 173 0.55 -6.83 3.79
N ILE A 174 -0.08 -7.50 4.76
CA ILE A 174 0.46 -7.61 6.12
C ILE A 174 1.74 -8.45 6.11
N ARG A 175 1.74 -9.59 5.40
CA ARG A 175 2.88 -10.48 5.25
C ARG A 175 4.10 -9.77 4.68
N GLU A 176 3.95 -9.09 3.54
CA GLU A 176 5.05 -8.33 2.91
C GLU A 176 5.56 -7.22 3.84
N THR A 177 4.65 -6.53 4.54
CA THR A 177 5.03 -5.49 5.51
C THR A 177 5.85 -6.06 6.67
N ILE A 178 5.50 -7.23 7.20
CA ILE A 178 6.27 -7.88 8.28
C ILE A 178 7.63 -8.36 7.76
N LYS A 179 7.65 -8.97 6.57
CA LYS A 179 8.88 -9.51 5.97
C LYS A 179 9.90 -8.45 5.67
N TYR A 180 9.49 -7.38 5.00
CA TYR A 180 10.40 -6.43 4.36
C TYR A 180 10.38 -5.04 5.01
N GLY A 181 9.46 -4.79 5.94
CA GLY A 181 9.38 -3.52 6.64
C GLY A 181 9.14 -2.33 5.70
N ARG A 182 9.57 -1.15 6.15
CA ARG A 182 9.48 0.13 5.45
C ARG A 182 10.71 0.96 5.76
N SER A 183 11.43 1.36 4.73
CA SER A 183 12.63 2.18 4.85
C SER A 183 12.31 3.52 5.51
N ASN A 184 13.26 4.06 6.27
CA ASN A 184 13.12 5.31 7.02
C ASN A 184 11.99 5.32 8.06
N THR A 185 11.57 4.14 8.52
CA THR A 185 10.62 4.00 9.62
C THR A 185 11.15 3.03 10.67
N ARG A 186 10.46 2.92 11.81
CA ARG A 186 10.74 1.89 12.82
C ARG A 186 10.12 0.53 12.50
N MET A 187 9.33 0.42 11.44
CA MET A 187 8.82 -0.86 10.95
C MET A 187 9.90 -1.50 10.08
N LEU A 188 10.93 -2.04 10.71
CA LEU A 188 12.03 -2.72 10.02
C LEU A 188 11.60 -4.12 9.51
N PRO A 189 12.41 -4.80 8.68
CA PRO A 189 12.18 -6.20 8.33
C PRO A 189 12.24 -7.10 9.59
N PHE A 190 11.37 -8.11 9.67
CA PHE A 190 11.37 -9.08 10.77
C PHE A 190 11.68 -10.52 10.33
N TYR A 191 11.66 -10.79 9.03
CA TYR A 191 11.85 -12.14 8.47
C TYR A 191 13.32 -12.51 8.26
N GLY A 192 13.65 -13.76 8.60
CA GLY A 192 14.96 -14.37 8.36
C GLY A 192 16.11 -13.68 9.10
N SER A 193 17.33 -14.19 8.91
CA SER A 193 18.48 -13.82 9.76
C SER A 193 18.91 -12.35 9.69
N ALA A 194 18.46 -11.63 8.66
CA ALA A 194 18.67 -10.19 8.50
C ALA A 194 17.58 -9.33 9.16
N GLY A 195 16.44 -9.92 9.51
CA GLY A 195 15.33 -9.26 10.18
C GLY A 195 15.51 -9.18 11.69
N LEU A 196 14.84 -8.23 12.34
CA LEU A 196 15.00 -7.94 13.77
C LEU A 196 14.68 -9.12 14.70
N ALA A 197 13.80 -10.02 14.28
CA ALA A 197 13.32 -11.12 15.11
C ALA A 197 13.62 -12.51 14.50
N ASN A 198 14.30 -12.58 13.36
CA ASN A 198 14.55 -13.82 12.62
C ASN A 198 13.31 -14.72 12.48
N LEU A 199 12.16 -14.09 12.21
CA LEU A 199 10.91 -14.83 12.06
C LEU A 199 10.99 -15.75 10.84
N ASP A 200 10.44 -16.94 10.96
CA ASP A 200 10.17 -17.81 9.83
C ASP A 200 8.79 -17.52 9.18
N GLU A 201 8.49 -18.23 8.10
CA GLU A 201 7.21 -18.07 7.38
C GLU A 201 6.00 -18.42 8.27
N GLN A 202 6.09 -19.48 9.06
CA GLN A 202 4.97 -19.96 9.88
C GLN A 202 4.69 -19.01 11.04
N GLU A 203 5.72 -18.44 11.66
CA GLU A 203 5.56 -17.47 12.75
C GLU A 203 4.88 -16.19 12.25
N ILE A 204 5.18 -15.75 11.03
CA ILE A 204 4.47 -14.63 10.38
C ILE A 204 2.99 -15.00 10.14
N GLU A 205 2.71 -16.21 9.67
CA GLU A 205 1.34 -16.69 9.47
C GLU A 205 0.55 -16.75 10.78
N ASP A 206 1.19 -17.20 11.88
CA ASP A 206 0.63 -17.22 13.22
C ASP A 206 0.26 -15.79 13.67
N ILE A 207 1.19 -14.82 13.53
CA ILE A 207 0.95 -13.40 13.87
C ILE A 207 -0.24 -12.84 13.09
N ILE A 208 -0.29 -13.06 11.77
CA ILE A 208 -1.39 -12.56 10.95
C ILE A 208 -2.71 -13.20 11.38
N THR A 209 -2.71 -14.51 11.65
CA THR A 209 -3.89 -15.23 12.11
C THR A 209 -4.40 -14.67 13.44
N TYR A 210 -3.50 -14.33 14.38
CA TYR A 210 -3.86 -13.62 15.61
C TYR A 210 -4.45 -12.23 15.34
N LEU A 211 -3.79 -11.41 14.50
CA LEU A 211 -4.31 -10.08 14.13
C LEU A 211 -5.74 -10.16 13.59
N ARG A 212 -6.06 -11.21 12.80
CA ARG A 212 -7.42 -11.43 12.30
C ARG A 212 -8.46 -11.70 13.37
N THR A 213 -8.06 -12.24 14.53
CA THR A 213 -8.98 -12.40 15.68
C THR A 213 -9.34 -11.08 16.36
N LEU A 214 -8.53 -10.03 16.16
CA LEU A 214 -8.77 -8.69 16.72
C LEU A 214 -9.77 -7.87 15.90
N ASN A 215 -10.10 -8.32 14.69
CA ASN A 215 -11.06 -7.66 13.80
C ASN A 215 -12.50 -7.83 14.31
N LYS A 216 -12.88 -7.01 15.28
CA LYS A 216 -14.22 -6.93 15.87
C LYS A 216 -14.95 -5.67 15.43
#